data_AF-A0A1I5ZRX4-F1
#
_entry.id   AF-A0A1I5ZRX4-F1
#
_cell.length_a   1.000
_cell.length_b   1.000
_cell.length_c   1.000
_cell.angle_alpha   90.00
_cell.angle_beta   90.00
_cell.angle_gamma   90.00
#
_symmetry.space_group_name_H-M   'P 1'
#
loop_
_entity.id
_entity.type
_entity.pdbx_description
1 polymer ?
#
loop_
_entity_poly.entity_id
_entity_poly.type
_entity_poly.pdbx_seq_one_letter_code
_entity_poly.pdbx_strand_id
1 'polypeptide(L)'
;MAPEQPLPAQPFLRCAGDVVARFGTPRLRTVQLLLPVQNLAPRERGPVPSLDTAGWFADRDPGSRTPVRVTVDSGRVPSVPAAAPSIHTWLRSLDQEVFAVDSHPSTDHDPLAAAPPLDDTFWSGPPRHRASVTGALAEWSLDALGWLAGLLAEGLARHGVTTPVVLTASEAG
;
A
#
# COMPACT_ATOMS: atom_id res chain seq x y z
N MET A 1 -9.30 -24.55 -11.43
CA MET A 1 -9.07 -23.67 -10.27
C MET A 1 -8.68 -22.32 -10.86
N ALA A 2 -9.51 -21.28 -10.70
CA ALA A 2 -9.18 -19.98 -11.27
C ALA A 2 -7.98 -19.39 -10.53
N PRO A 3 -7.02 -18.75 -11.21
CA PRO A 3 -5.95 -18.04 -10.53
C PRO A 3 -6.56 -16.95 -9.65
N GLU A 4 -6.35 -17.02 -8.34
CA GLU A 4 -6.82 -15.98 -7.43
C GLU A 4 -6.03 -14.70 -7.71
N GLN A 5 -6.76 -13.68 -8.13
CA GLN A 5 -6.22 -12.47 -8.69
C GLN A 5 -5.85 -11.49 -7.57
N PRO A 6 -4.67 -10.83 -7.61
CA PRO A 6 -4.35 -9.76 -6.68
C PRO A 6 -5.38 -8.63 -6.80
N LEU A 7 -5.45 -7.76 -5.78
CA LEU A 7 -6.27 -6.55 -5.91
C LEU A 7 -5.80 -5.77 -7.16
N PRO A 8 -6.72 -5.29 -8.01
CA PRO A 8 -6.37 -4.55 -9.22
C PRO A 8 -5.96 -3.10 -8.89
N ALA A 9 -5.18 -2.88 -7.83
CA ALA A 9 -4.80 -1.55 -7.35
C ALA A 9 -3.94 -0.79 -8.37
N GLN A 10 -2.96 -1.47 -9.00
CA GLN A 10 -2.15 -0.92 -10.08
C GLN A 10 -2.98 -0.49 -11.30
N PRO A 11 -3.77 -1.37 -11.96
CA PRO A 11 -4.57 -0.96 -13.10
C PRO A 11 -5.65 0.08 -12.73
N PHE A 12 -6.20 0.02 -11.51
CA PHE A 12 -7.13 1.04 -11.02
C PHE A 12 -6.47 2.42 -10.92
N LEU A 13 -5.31 2.54 -10.27
CA LEU A 13 -4.62 3.82 -10.12
C LEU A 13 -4.06 4.35 -11.44
N ARG A 14 -3.59 3.47 -12.33
CA ARG A 14 -3.19 3.86 -13.67
C ARG A 14 -4.36 4.48 -14.45
N CYS A 15 -5.52 3.84 -14.42
CA CYS A 15 -6.74 4.35 -15.03
C CYS A 15 -7.17 5.69 -14.42
N ALA A 16 -7.17 5.79 -13.08
CA ALA A 16 -7.46 7.04 -12.38
C ALA A 16 -6.50 8.16 -12.80
N GLY A 17 -5.21 7.85 -12.93
CA GLY A 17 -4.18 8.78 -13.40
C GLY A 17 -4.44 9.27 -14.82
N ASP A 18 -4.74 8.36 -15.75
CA ASP A 18 -5.05 8.70 -17.14
C ASP A 18 -6.29 9.61 -17.25
N VAL A 19 -7.30 9.39 -16.41
CA VAL A 19 -8.50 10.24 -16.34
C VAL A 19 -8.14 11.61 -15.78
N VAL A 20 -7.44 11.66 -14.66
CA VAL A 20 -7.05 12.90 -14.00
C VAL A 20 -6.15 13.76 -14.90
N ALA A 21 -5.23 13.13 -15.65
CA ALA A 21 -4.35 13.80 -16.61
C ALA A 21 -5.12 14.60 -17.69
N ARG A 22 -6.33 14.17 -18.04
CA ARG A 22 -7.21 14.89 -18.99
C ARG A 22 -7.72 16.22 -18.43
N PHE A 23 -7.74 16.37 -17.12
CA PHE A 23 -8.13 17.62 -16.44
C PHE A 23 -6.92 18.47 -16.04
N GLY A 24 -5.70 18.03 -16.40
CA GLY A 24 -4.42 18.67 -16.06
C GLY A 24 -3.49 17.72 -15.31
N THR A 25 -2.30 18.20 -14.95
CA THR A 25 -1.31 17.45 -14.17
C THR A 25 -1.31 17.91 -12.72
N PRO A 26 -2.12 17.31 -11.83
CA PRO A 26 -2.12 17.71 -10.43
C PRO A 26 -0.81 17.30 -9.76
N ARG A 27 -0.34 18.16 -8.86
CA ARG A 27 0.78 17.83 -7.99
C ARG A 27 0.29 16.94 -6.86
N LEU A 28 0.31 15.63 -7.08
CA LEU A 28 -0.03 14.62 -6.08
C LEU A 28 1.03 14.59 -4.98
N ARG A 29 0.62 14.86 -3.74
CA ARG A 29 1.47 14.72 -2.54
C ARG A 29 1.13 13.52 -1.69
N THR A 30 -0.15 13.13 -1.74
CA THR A 30 -0.72 12.05 -0.95
C THR A 30 -1.73 11.29 -1.79
N VAL A 31 -1.74 9.97 -1.66
CA VAL A 31 -2.74 9.07 -2.22
C VAL A 31 -3.35 8.27 -1.09
N GLN A 32 -4.68 8.20 -1.07
CA GLN A 32 -5.45 7.38 -0.13
C GLN A 32 -6.28 6.35 -0.90
N LEU A 33 -6.25 5.11 -0.44
CA LEU A 33 -6.88 3.95 -1.07
C LEU A 33 -7.58 3.12 -0.02
N LEU A 34 -8.84 2.75 -0.28
CA LEU A 34 -9.51 1.69 0.45
C LEU A 34 -9.16 0.35 -0.19
N LEU A 35 -8.51 -0.53 0.57
CA LEU A 35 -8.11 -1.85 0.12
C LEU A 35 -9.06 -2.89 0.75
N PRO A 36 -9.89 -3.57 -0.05
CA PRO A 36 -10.77 -4.62 0.45
C PRO A 36 -10.00 -5.94 0.67
N VAL A 37 -9.05 -5.94 1.60
CA VAL A 37 -8.15 -7.07 1.91
C VAL A 37 -8.92 -8.34 2.28
N GLN A 38 -10.11 -8.20 2.88
CA GLN A 38 -10.99 -9.31 3.24
C GLN A 38 -11.44 -10.17 2.06
N ASN A 39 -11.36 -9.63 0.83
CA ASN A 39 -11.70 -10.37 -0.39
C ASN A 39 -10.53 -11.20 -0.93
N LEU A 40 -9.34 -11.08 -0.32
CA LEU A 40 -8.18 -11.88 -0.67
C LEU A 40 -8.16 -13.17 0.15
N ALA A 41 -7.85 -14.28 -0.50
CA ALA A 41 -7.65 -15.55 0.20
C ALA A 41 -6.44 -15.43 1.16
N PRO A 42 -6.57 -15.85 2.44
CA PRO A 42 -5.45 -15.91 3.37
C PRO A 42 -4.38 -16.86 2.83
N ARG A 43 -3.13 -16.38 2.69
CA ARG A 43 -2.03 -17.17 2.12
C ARG A 43 -0.81 -17.16 3.02
N GLU A 44 -0.61 -18.24 3.77
CA GLU A 44 0.60 -18.39 4.59
C GLU A 44 1.86 -18.64 3.76
N ARG A 45 1.73 -19.26 2.57
CA ARG A 45 2.81 -19.65 1.65
C ARG A 45 2.33 -19.62 0.20
N GLY A 46 3.23 -19.37 -0.74
CA GLY A 46 2.93 -19.33 -2.17
C GLY A 46 3.53 -18.12 -2.88
N PRO A 47 3.31 -18.02 -4.20
CA PRO A 47 3.77 -16.88 -4.99
C PRO A 47 3.12 -15.58 -4.51
N VAL A 48 3.80 -14.48 -4.78
CA VAL A 48 3.38 -13.10 -4.47
C VAL A 48 3.11 -12.44 -5.82
N PRO A 49 1.86 -12.44 -6.35
CA PRO A 49 1.57 -12.00 -7.71
C PRO A 49 2.11 -10.62 -8.06
N SER A 50 2.16 -9.70 -7.10
CA SER A 50 2.74 -8.37 -7.31
C SER A 50 4.22 -8.43 -7.76
N LEU A 51 4.98 -9.46 -7.38
CA LEU A 51 6.38 -9.60 -7.81
C LEU A 51 6.53 -9.87 -9.31
N ASP A 52 5.53 -10.45 -9.97
CA ASP A 52 5.58 -10.77 -11.40
C ASP A 52 5.73 -9.51 -12.27
N THR A 53 5.31 -8.35 -11.76
CA THR A 53 5.40 -7.05 -12.45
C THR A 53 6.47 -6.12 -11.88
N ALA A 54 7.21 -6.52 -10.85
CA ALA A 54 8.23 -5.68 -10.21
C ALA A 54 9.33 -5.24 -11.19
N GLY A 55 9.72 -6.13 -12.12
CA GLY A 55 10.73 -5.86 -13.13
C GLY A 55 10.39 -4.72 -14.10
N TRP A 56 9.11 -4.32 -14.21
CA TRP A 56 8.70 -3.15 -14.98
C TRP A 56 9.36 -1.86 -14.50
N PHE A 57 9.73 -1.80 -13.21
CA PHE A 57 10.37 -0.63 -12.61
C PHE A 57 11.90 -0.72 -12.57
N ALA A 58 12.51 -1.83 -13.02
CA ALA A 58 13.95 -2.07 -12.90
C ALA A 58 14.81 -1.13 -13.78
N ASP A 59 14.29 -0.70 -14.93
CA ASP A 59 15.01 0.21 -15.85
C ASP A 59 14.87 1.70 -15.47
N ARG A 60 14.29 2.01 -14.30
CA ARG A 60 14.09 3.40 -13.87
C ARG A 60 15.37 4.02 -13.35
N ASP A 61 15.55 5.32 -13.61
CA ASP A 61 16.68 6.09 -13.11
C ASP A 61 16.75 5.99 -11.58
N PRO A 62 17.86 5.52 -10.98
CA PRO A 62 18.03 5.48 -9.53
C PRO A 62 17.80 6.84 -8.84
N GLY A 63 18.02 7.95 -9.55
CA GLY A 63 17.73 9.31 -9.08
C GLY A 63 16.24 9.65 -8.95
N SER A 64 15.35 8.82 -9.52
CA SER A 64 13.89 8.98 -9.41
C SER A 64 13.30 8.43 -8.12
N ARG A 65 14.12 7.74 -7.30
CA ARG A 65 13.68 7.20 -6.01
C ARG A 65 13.15 8.31 -5.13
N THR A 66 11.90 8.15 -4.71
CA THR A 66 11.20 9.14 -3.90
C THR A 66 11.00 8.61 -2.50
N PRO A 67 11.45 9.32 -1.45
CA PRO A 67 11.11 8.96 -0.08
C PRO A 67 9.61 9.06 0.12
N VAL A 68 9.01 8.03 0.75
CA VAL A 68 7.58 7.96 1.00
C VAL A 68 7.31 7.49 2.42
N ARG A 69 6.23 8.00 2.98
CA ARG A 69 5.60 7.47 4.20
C ARG A 69 4.34 6.73 3.80
N VAL A 70 4.23 5.48 4.23
CA VAL A 70 3.06 4.64 4.01
C VAL A 70 2.42 4.35 5.36
N THR A 71 1.12 4.59 5.47
CA THR A 71 0.32 4.27 6.64
C THR A 71 -0.82 3.35 6.22
N VAL A 72 -1.02 2.28 6.97
CA VAL A 72 -2.17 1.39 6.83
C VAL A 72 -3.01 1.51 8.09
N ASP A 73 -4.33 1.64 7.95
CA ASP A 73 -5.27 1.80 9.06
C ASP A 73 -6.44 0.82 8.93
N SER A 74 -6.68 0.01 9.97
CA SER A 74 -7.81 -0.93 10.07
C SER A 74 -8.98 -0.39 10.91
N GLY A 75 -9.04 0.92 11.09
CA GLY A 75 -10.07 1.61 11.87
C GLY A 75 -10.06 1.13 13.31
N ARG A 76 -11.21 0.66 13.80
CA ARG A 76 -11.42 0.13 15.16
C ARG A 76 -10.94 -1.30 15.38
N VAL A 77 -10.51 -2.00 14.34
CA VAL A 77 -10.05 -3.40 14.46
C VAL A 77 -8.53 -3.39 14.65
N PRO A 78 -7.95 -4.01 15.70
CA PRO A 78 -6.52 -3.95 15.98
C PRO A 78 -5.66 -4.91 15.12
N SER A 79 -6.10 -5.23 13.90
CA SER A 79 -5.46 -6.20 13.02
C SER A 79 -4.15 -5.69 12.41
N VAL A 80 -4.11 -4.42 11.98
CA VAL A 80 -2.90 -3.85 11.35
C VAL A 80 -1.72 -3.74 12.32
N PRO A 81 -1.85 -3.18 13.54
CA PRO A 81 -0.73 -3.15 14.49
C PRO A 81 -0.19 -4.55 14.83
N ALA A 82 -1.08 -5.54 14.95
CA ALA A 82 -0.68 -6.93 15.22
C ALA A 82 0.09 -7.57 14.07
N ALA A 83 -0.28 -7.27 12.82
CA ALA A 83 0.35 -7.82 11.63
C ALA A 83 1.63 -7.08 11.20
N ALA A 84 1.80 -5.81 11.59
CA ALA A 84 2.84 -4.92 11.08
C ALA A 84 4.28 -5.46 11.21
N PRO A 85 4.73 -6.05 12.33
CA PRO A 85 6.09 -6.59 12.43
C PRO A 85 6.36 -7.74 11.45
N SER A 86 5.36 -8.62 11.27
CA SER A 86 5.43 -9.76 10.35
C SER A 86 5.45 -9.29 8.90
N ILE A 87 4.60 -8.32 8.54
CA ILE A 87 4.57 -7.70 7.22
C ILE A 87 5.91 -7.03 6.91
N HIS A 88 6.47 -6.26 7.85
CA HIS A 88 7.78 -5.62 7.67
C HIS A 88 8.89 -6.65 7.41
N THR A 89 8.94 -7.71 8.21
CA THR A 89 9.93 -8.79 8.02
C THR A 89 9.76 -9.47 6.66
N TRP A 90 8.51 -9.73 6.27
CA TRP A 90 8.19 -10.31 4.98
C TRP A 90 8.61 -9.39 3.83
N LEU A 91 8.26 -8.10 3.85
CA LEU A 91 8.65 -7.12 2.83
C LEU A 91 10.17 -7.07 2.61
N ARG A 92 10.95 -7.09 3.70
CA ARG A 92 12.43 -7.10 3.62
C ARG A 92 13.01 -8.40 3.08
N SER A 93 12.25 -9.50 3.11
CA SER A 93 12.66 -10.79 2.56
C SER A 93 12.38 -10.94 1.07
N LEU A 94 11.59 -10.02 0.48
CA LEU A 94 11.27 -10.04 -0.94
C LEU A 94 12.40 -9.44 -1.75
N ASP A 95 12.76 -10.12 -2.83
CA ASP A 95 13.69 -9.60 -3.83
C ASP A 95 12.94 -8.69 -4.81
N GLN A 96 12.82 -7.42 -4.44
CA GLN A 96 12.19 -6.37 -5.25
C GLN A 96 12.81 -5.01 -4.95
N GLU A 97 12.90 -4.16 -5.97
CA GLU A 97 13.52 -2.83 -5.87
C GLU A 97 12.51 -1.67 -5.99
N VAL A 98 11.22 -1.99 -6.08
CA VAL A 98 10.15 -1.00 -6.26
C VAL A 98 9.91 -0.20 -4.99
N PHE A 99 9.97 -0.85 -3.81
CA PHE A 99 9.81 -0.18 -2.52
C PHE A 99 10.85 -0.69 -1.50
N ALA A 100 11.86 0.12 -1.23
CA ALA A 100 12.87 -0.18 -0.21
C ALA A 100 12.38 0.32 1.16
N VAL A 101 12.18 -0.59 2.12
CA VAL A 101 11.75 -0.24 3.47
C VAL A 101 12.94 0.16 4.34
N ASP A 102 12.93 1.38 4.86
CA ASP A 102 14.04 1.93 5.64
C ASP A 102 13.80 1.88 7.15
N SER A 103 12.55 2.10 7.60
CA SER A 103 12.22 2.17 9.02
C SER A 103 11.52 0.92 9.52
N HIS A 104 11.59 0.69 10.83
CA HIS A 104 10.66 -0.22 11.50
C HIS A 104 9.25 0.38 11.51
N PRO A 105 8.20 -0.47 11.50
CA PRO A 105 6.84 0.02 11.60
C PRO A 105 6.65 0.73 12.95
N SER A 106 6.13 1.95 12.90
CA SER A 106 5.72 2.69 14.08
C SER A 106 4.21 2.58 14.26
N THR A 107 3.79 2.29 15.48
CA THR A 107 2.40 2.43 15.93
C THR A 107 2.22 3.72 16.73
N ASP A 108 3.22 4.59 16.77
CA ASP A 108 3.06 5.95 17.24
C ASP A 108 2.48 6.82 16.11
N HIS A 109 1.75 7.86 16.50
CA HIS A 109 0.58 8.27 15.75
C HIS A 109 0.52 9.79 15.61
N ASP A 110 1.35 10.35 14.71
CA ASP A 110 1.14 11.71 14.23
C ASP A 110 -0.26 11.84 13.61
N PRO A 111 -0.98 12.96 13.77
CA PRO A 111 -2.27 13.17 13.12
C PRO A 111 -2.17 12.88 11.62
N LEU A 112 -3.13 12.14 11.06
CA LEU A 112 -3.20 11.98 9.60
C LEU A 112 -3.30 13.37 8.98
N ALA A 113 -2.47 13.64 7.96
CA ALA A 113 -2.51 14.91 7.24
C ALA A 113 -3.89 15.21 6.63
N ALA A 114 -4.66 14.16 6.32
CA ALA A 114 -6.07 14.23 5.96
C ALA A 114 -6.81 13.00 6.50
N ALA A 115 -8.00 13.21 7.05
CA ALA A 115 -8.92 12.12 7.33
C ALA A 115 -9.31 11.44 6.00
N PRO A 116 -9.47 10.10 5.98
CA PRO A 116 -9.95 9.42 4.78
C PRO A 116 -11.28 10.03 4.32
N PRO A 117 -11.44 10.38 3.03
CA PRO A 117 -12.67 10.96 2.50
C PRO A 117 -13.75 9.90 2.28
N LEU A 118 -13.82 8.92 3.18
CA LEU A 118 -14.67 7.74 3.12
C LEU A 118 -15.47 7.68 4.41
N ASP A 119 -16.76 7.37 4.28
CA ASP A 119 -17.60 7.11 5.45
C ASP A 119 -17.04 5.92 6.26
N ASP A 120 -16.99 6.06 7.59
CA ASP A 120 -16.45 5.05 8.51
C ASP A 120 -17.10 3.67 8.33
N THR A 121 -18.34 3.62 7.84
CA THR A 121 -19.07 2.37 7.55
C THR A 121 -18.44 1.54 6.44
N PHE A 122 -17.70 2.15 5.50
CA PHE A 122 -17.00 1.43 4.43
C PHE A 122 -15.75 0.70 4.92
N TRP A 123 -15.19 1.08 6.08
CA TRP A 123 -13.86 0.66 6.47
C TRP A 123 -13.65 0.57 7.99
N SER A 124 -14.54 -0.05 8.76
CA SER A 124 -14.38 -0.26 10.21
C SER A 124 -13.94 1.00 11.00
N GLY A 125 -14.17 2.20 10.46
CA GLY A 125 -13.70 3.47 11.03
C GLY A 125 -14.39 3.79 12.35
N PRO A 126 -13.96 4.85 13.08
CA PRO A 126 -12.95 5.85 12.70
C PRO A 126 -11.49 5.35 12.77
N PRO A 127 -10.51 6.12 12.23
CA PRO A 127 -9.08 5.84 12.32
C PRO A 127 -8.64 5.58 13.76
N ARG A 128 -7.99 4.44 14.04
CA ARG A 128 -7.50 4.13 15.40
C ARG A 128 -6.33 3.16 15.42
N HIS A 129 -6.40 2.09 14.64
CA HIS A 129 -5.40 1.03 14.65
C HIS A 129 -4.61 1.06 13.36
N ARG A 130 -3.50 1.80 13.40
CA ARG A 130 -2.64 2.02 12.23
C ARG A 130 -1.20 1.62 12.47
N ALA A 131 -0.48 1.42 11.38
CA ALA A 131 0.97 1.27 11.37
C ALA A 131 1.54 2.08 10.22
N SER A 132 2.64 2.78 10.48
CA SER A 132 3.34 3.59 9.49
C SER A 132 4.77 3.12 9.28
N VAL A 133 5.23 3.19 8.05
CA VAL A 133 6.61 2.89 7.67
C VAL A 133 7.11 3.93 6.67
N THR A 134 8.39 4.27 6.73
CA THR A 134 9.05 5.07 5.70
C THR A 134 9.97 4.21 4.85
N GLY A 135 10.06 4.56 3.58
CA GLY A 135 10.93 3.88 2.63
C GLY A 135 11.14 4.73 1.38
N ALA A 136 11.82 4.16 0.39
CA ALA A 136 11.98 4.77 -0.93
C ALA A 136 11.20 3.98 -1.98
N LEU A 137 10.29 4.67 -2.67
CA LEU A 137 9.59 4.13 -3.84
C LEU A 137 10.43 4.40 -5.10
N ALA A 138 10.45 3.47 -6.06
CA ALA A 138 11.24 3.58 -7.29
C ALA A 138 10.95 4.88 -8.07
N GLU A 139 9.69 5.32 -8.05
CA GLU A 139 9.26 6.62 -8.56
C GLU A 139 7.96 7.03 -7.86
N TRP A 140 7.72 8.34 -7.70
CA TRP A 140 6.41 8.83 -7.26
C TRP A 140 5.42 8.87 -8.43
N SER A 141 4.90 7.69 -8.79
CA SER A 141 3.88 7.53 -9.83
C SER A 141 2.69 6.74 -9.32
N LEU A 142 1.51 6.96 -9.91
CA LEU A 142 0.30 6.19 -9.59
C LEU A 142 0.45 4.70 -9.93
N ASP A 143 1.32 4.36 -10.89
CA ASP A 143 1.62 2.98 -11.25
C ASP A 143 2.43 2.29 -10.12
N ALA A 144 3.51 2.92 -9.66
CA ALA A 144 4.32 2.42 -8.55
C ALA A 144 3.54 2.37 -7.22
N LEU A 145 2.70 3.37 -6.96
CA LEU A 145 1.81 3.40 -5.79
C LEU A 145 0.76 2.29 -5.83
N GLY A 146 0.20 2.01 -7.01
CA GLY A 146 -0.79 0.96 -7.18
C GLY A 146 -0.18 -0.43 -7.07
N TRP A 147 1.05 -0.60 -7.56
CA TRP A 147 1.85 -1.80 -7.34
C TRP A 147 2.10 -2.03 -5.84
N LEU A 148 2.56 -1.00 -5.12
CA LEU A 148 2.82 -1.06 -3.68
C LEU A 148 1.55 -1.38 -2.88
N ALA A 149 0.41 -0.79 -3.26
CA ALA A 149 -0.87 -1.09 -2.64
C ALA A 149 -1.30 -2.55 -2.83
N GLY A 150 -1.05 -3.13 -4.01
CA GLY A 150 -1.26 -4.55 -4.28
C GLY A 150 -0.38 -5.43 -3.39
N LEU A 151 0.92 -5.15 -3.34
CA LEU A 151 1.88 -5.89 -2.51
C LEU A 151 1.51 -5.84 -1.02
N LEU A 152 1.15 -4.66 -0.52
CA LEU A 152 0.76 -4.50 0.88
C LEU A 152 -0.55 -5.24 1.18
N ALA A 153 -1.53 -5.23 0.28
CA ALA A 153 -2.76 -5.99 0.45
C ALA A 153 -2.50 -7.50 0.54
N GLU A 154 -1.61 -8.02 -0.30
CA GLU A 154 -1.17 -9.42 -0.24
C GLU A 154 -0.49 -9.74 1.10
N GLY A 155 0.42 -8.87 1.55
CA GLY A 155 1.09 -9.00 2.86
C GLY A 155 0.10 -8.97 4.03
N LEU A 156 -0.86 -8.04 4.01
CA LEU A 156 -1.90 -7.92 5.02
C LEU A 156 -2.75 -9.19 5.10
N ALA A 157 -3.24 -9.70 3.96
CA ALA A 157 -4.03 -10.93 3.91
C ALA A 157 -3.22 -12.15 4.38
N ARG A 158 -1.95 -12.25 3.97
CA ARG A 158 -1.00 -13.29 4.40
C ARG A 158 -0.77 -13.30 5.91
N HIS A 159 -0.80 -12.12 6.54
CA HIS A 159 -0.56 -11.96 7.96
C HIS A 159 -1.85 -11.77 8.77
N GLY A 160 -2.98 -12.25 8.26
CA GLY A 160 -4.22 -12.44 9.01
C GLY A 160 -5.12 -11.22 9.12
N VAL A 161 -4.88 -10.16 8.32
CA VAL A 161 -5.80 -9.03 8.24
C VAL A 161 -6.99 -9.43 7.37
N THR A 162 -8.19 -9.44 7.96
CA THR A 162 -9.44 -9.89 7.33
C THR A 162 -10.48 -8.78 7.23
N THR A 163 -10.06 -7.52 7.31
CA THR A 163 -10.92 -6.34 7.26
C THR A 163 -10.45 -5.39 6.16
N PRO A 164 -11.34 -4.53 5.62
CA PRO A 164 -10.90 -3.44 4.77
C PRO A 164 -9.89 -2.56 5.52
N VAL A 165 -8.91 -2.03 4.81
CA VAL A 165 -7.95 -1.08 5.37
C VAL A 165 -7.85 0.16 4.49
N VAL A 166 -7.56 1.30 5.09
CA VAL A 166 -7.18 2.49 4.35
C VAL A 166 -5.66 2.57 4.29
N LEU A 167 -5.12 2.55 3.07
CA LEU A 167 -3.72 2.86 2.79
C LEU A 167 -3.60 4.35 2.48
N THR A 168 -2.69 5.03 3.14
CA THR A 168 -2.28 6.40 2.85
C THR A 168 -0.80 6.41 2.53
N ALA A 169 -0.43 6.79 1.31
CA ALA A 169 0.94 7.02 0.90
C ALA A 169 1.16 8.52 0.68
N SER A 170 2.25 9.06 1.22
CA SER A 170 2.63 10.47 1.05
C SER A 170 4.11 10.57 0.68
N GLU A 171 4.47 11.52 -0.17
CA GLU A 171 5.88 11.90 -0.34
C GLU A 171 6.42 12.37 1.01
N ALA A 172 7.54 11.79 1.46
CA ALA A 172 8.31 12.28 2.58
C ALA A 172 9.27 13.33 2.03
N GLY A 173 8.81 14.58 1.99
CA GLY A 173 9.60 15.74 1.56
C GLY A 173 10.70 16.14 2.53
#